data_AF-A0A2G9GC42-F1
#
_entry.id   AF-A0A2G9GC42-F1
#
_cell.length_a   1.000
_cell.length_b   1.000
_cell.length_c   1.000
_cell.angle_alpha   90.00
_cell.angle_beta   90.00
_cell.angle_gamma   90.00
#
_symmetry.space_group_name_H-M   'P 1'
#
loop_
_entity.id
_entity.type
_entity.pdbx_description
1 polymer ?
#
loop_
_entity_poly.entity_id
_entity_poly.type
_entity_poly.pdbx_seq_one_letter_code
_entity_poly.pdbx_strand_id
1 'polypeptide(L)'
;MADPANTKLGRMLLDEITPVVMVLRTPLVEESCRKNGFSLIEMLTPFSKFNNIDVPVRTASDQPYRLRRFRLRLFYASEIRQPNSEACLL
;
A
#
# COMPACT_ATOMS: atom_id res chain seq x y z
N MET A 1 11.46 -21.32 2.17
CA MET A 1 10.54 -20.73 1.16
C MET A 1 11.27 -19.59 0.47
N ALA A 2 11.23 -19.51 -0.86
CA ALA A 2 11.80 -18.38 -1.59
C ALA A 2 11.12 -17.07 -1.16
N ASP A 3 11.90 -15.99 -1.05
CA ASP A 3 11.32 -14.66 -0.81
C ASP A 3 10.46 -14.28 -2.03
N PRO A 4 9.16 -13.96 -1.87
CA PRO A 4 8.31 -13.52 -2.98
C PRO A 4 8.90 -12.35 -3.77
N ALA A 5 9.74 -11.50 -3.15
CA ALA A 5 10.49 -10.46 -3.86
C ALA A 5 11.43 -11.00 -4.96
N ASN A 6 11.79 -12.29 -4.92
CA ASN A 6 12.65 -12.96 -5.90
C ASN A 6 11.87 -13.64 -7.03
N THR A 7 10.53 -13.59 -7.00
CA THR A 7 9.68 -14.15 -8.05
C THR A 7 8.94 -13.04 -8.79
N LYS A 8 8.73 -13.20 -10.11
CA LYS A 8 7.98 -12.22 -10.91
C LYS A 8 6.57 -12.01 -10.37
N LEU A 9 5.87 -13.10 -10.04
CA LEU A 9 4.54 -13.05 -9.45
C LEU A 9 4.53 -12.35 -8.08
N GLY A 10 5.50 -12.65 -7.22
CA GLY A 10 5.58 -12.00 -5.92
C GLY A 10 5.88 -10.50 -6.01
N ARG A 11 6.67 -10.05 -6.99
CA ARG A 11 6.83 -8.61 -7.27
C ARG A 11 5.53 -7.98 -7.76
N MET A 12 4.82 -8.61 -8.72
CA MET A 12 3.52 -8.10 -9.19
C MET A 12 2.51 -7.98 -8.04
N LEU A 13 2.44 -8.96 -7.14
CA LEU A 13 1.57 -8.90 -5.97
C LEU A 13 1.93 -7.75 -5.01
N LEU A 14 3.22 -7.51 -4.80
CA LEU A 14 3.73 -6.47 -3.89
C LEU A 14 3.68 -5.06 -4.48
N ASP A 15 3.86 -4.91 -5.79
CA ASP A 15 3.99 -3.60 -6.43
C ASP A 15 2.69 -3.14 -7.11
N GLU A 16 1.90 -4.06 -7.67
CA GLU A 16 0.73 -3.74 -8.48
C GLU A 16 -0.59 -4.01 -7.75
N ILE A 17 -0.69 -5.14 -7.04
CA ILE A 17 -1.93 -5.58 -6.37
C ILE A 17 -2.03 -4.99 -4.95
N THR A 18 -0.92 -4.52 -4.39
CA THR A 18 -0.92 -3.94 -3.04
C THR A 18 -1.84 -2.72 -2.96
N PRO A 19 -2.72 -2.61 -1.93
CA PRO A 19 -3.73 -1.57 -1.88
C PRO A 19 -3.15 -0.15 -1.92
N VAL A 20 -3.86 0.70 -2.65
CA VAL A 20 -3.58 2.14 -2.76
C VAL A 20 -4.48 2.91 -1.81
N VAL A 21 -3.90 3.86 -1.09
CA VAL A 21 -4.63 4.81 -0.24
C VAL A 21 -4.41 6.21 -0.78
N MET A 22 -5.52 6.89 -1.06
CA MET A 22 -5.53 8.31 -1.39
C MET A 22 -5.30 9.14 -0.13
N VAL A 23 -4.31 10.02 -0.16
CA VAL A 23 -4.02 10.96 0.91
C VAL A 23 -4.56 12.34 0.50
N LEU A 24 -5.59 12.79 1.22
CA LEU A 24 -6.10 14.15 1.12
C LEU A 24 -5.39 15.03 2.14
N ARG A 25 -5.00 16.23 1.71
CA ARG A 25 -4.25 17.19 2.54
C ARG A 25 -4.84 18.58 2.40
N THR A 26 -4.67 19.38 3.45
CA THR A 26 -4.78 20.83 3.35
C THR A 26 -3.39 21.43 3.09
N PRO A 27 -3.30 22.64 2.51
CA PRO A 27 -2.02 23.33 2.35
C PRO A 27 -1.25 23.49 3.67
N LEU A 28 -1.97 23.76 4.77
CA LEU A 28 -1.38 23.95 6.09
C LEU A 28 -0.66 22.70 6.61
N VAL A 29 -1.26 21.52 6.45
CA VAL A 29 -0.64 20.25 6.86
C VAL A 29 0.63 20.01 6.06
N GLU A 30 0.57 20.24 4.75
CA GLU A 30 1.74 20.05 3.89
C GLU A 30 2.89 20.98 4.24
N GLU A 31 2.60 22.26 4.47
CA GLU A 31 3.60 23.24 4.88
C GLU A 31 4.24 22.84 6.21
N SER A 32 3.44 22.34 7.16
CA SER A 32 3.95 21.85 8.45
C SER A 32 4.89 20.65 8.29
N CYS A 33 4.54 19.67 7.45
CA CYS A 33 5.44 18.55 7.14
C CYS A 33 6.72 19.05 6.47
N ARG A 34 6.61 19.98 5.52
CA ARG A 34 7.75 20.53 4.78
C ARG A 34 8.72 21.30 5.66
N LYS A 35 8.27 21.93 6.75
CA LYS A 35 9.16 22.53 7.76
C LYS A 35 10.11 21.50 8.37
N ASN A 36 9.74 20.22 8.38
CA ASN A 36 10.56 19.10 8.82
C ASN A 36 11.31 18.40 7.68
N GLY A 37 11.28 18.95 6.45
CA GLY A 37 11.99 18.39 5.29
C GLY A 37 11.27 17.23 4.59
N PHE A 38 10.00 16.96 4.94
CA PHE A 38 9.22 15.86 4.36
C PHE A 38 7.90 16.36 3.78
N SER A 39 7.41 15.73 2.72
CA SER A 39 5.99 15.80 2.35
C SER A 39 5.12 15.04 3.34
N LEU A 40 3.80 15.29 3.35
CA LEU A 40 2.88 14.52 4.19
C LEU A 40 2.95 13.01 3.90
N ILE A 41 3.07 12.62 2.62
CA ILE A 41 3.19 11.22 2.23
C ILE A 41 4.48 10.60 2.76
N GLU A 42 5.61 11.29 2.64
CA GLU A 42 6.89 10.79 3.17
C GLU A 42 6.83 10.63 4.69
N MET A 43 6.20 11.57 5.40
CA MET A 43 5.98 11.48 6.85
C MET A 43 5.12 10.25 7.23
N LEU A 44 4.11 9.92 6.43
CA LEU A 44 3.22 8.77 6.67
C LEU A 44 3.81 7.42 6.21
N THR A 45 4.78 7.45 5.30
CA THR A 45 5.34 6.25 4.66
C THR A 45 5.85 5.19 5.65
N PRO A 46 6.52 5.53 6.77
CA PRO A 46 6.93 4.54 7.76
C PRO A 46 5.77 3.72 8.35
N PHE A 47 4.58 4.30 8.45
CA PHE A 47 3.37 3.66 9.00
C PHE A 47 2.59 2.84 7.97
N SER A 48 3.05 2.81 6.71
CA SER A 48 2.41 2.06 5.63
C SER A 48 2.98 0.66 5.45
N LYS A 49 3.99 0.24 6.23
CA LYS A 49 4.65 -1.07 6.13
C LYS A 49 4.45 -1.90 7.39
N PHE A 50 3.76 -3.02 7.27
CA PHE A 50 3.47 -3.96 8.34
C PHE A 50 4.28 -5.24 8.09
N ASN A 51 5.45 -5.38 8.72
CA ASN A 51 6.35 -6.51 8.42
C ASN A 51 6.25 -7.68 9.42
N ASN A 52 5.68 -7.43 10.61
CA ASN A 52 5.59 -8.38 11.72
C ASN A 52 4.19 -8.42 12.31
N ILE A 53 3.17 -8.56 11.45
CA ILE A 53 1.80 -8.77 11.90
C ILE A 53 1.48 -10.26 11.86
N ASP A 54 0.48 -10.70 12.61
CA ASP A 54 -0.04 -12.06 12.50
C ASP A 54 -1.55 -12.03 12.74
N VAL A 55 -2.26 -11.56 11.73
CA VAL A 55 -3.70 -11.26 11.82
C VAL A 55 -4.48 -12.33 11.06
N PRO A 56 -5.42 -13.05 11.71
CA PRO A 56 -6.31 -13.96 11.01
C PRO A 56 -7.30 -13.19 10.14
N VAL A 57 -7.43 -13.61 8.89
CA VAL A 57 -8.44 -13.09 7.96
C VAL A 57 -9.51 -14.16 7.78
N ARG A 58 -10.76 -13.77 8.05
CA ARG A 58 -11.93 -14.60 7.76
C ARG A 58 -12.33 -14.36 6.30
N THR A 59 -12.50 -15.43 5.55
CA THR A 59 -12.95 -15.38 4.15
C THR A 59 -14.33 -16.02 4.04
N ALA A 60 -15.07 -15.71 2.97
CA ALA A 60 -16.37 -16.33 2.70
C ALA A 60 -16.27 -17.86 2.43
N SER A 61 -15.07 -18.36 2.13
CA SER A 61 -14.82 -19.78 1.84
C SER A 61 -14.51 -20.63 3.07
N ASP A 62 -14.60 -20.07 4.28
CA ASP A 62 -14.19 -20.70 5.55
C ASP A 62 -12.74 -21.21 5.60
N GLN A 63 -11.91 -20.87 4.62
CA GLN A 63 -10.47 -21.07 4.68
C GLN A 63 -9.80 -19.83 5.30
N PRO A 64 -9.37 -19.89 6.58
CA PRO A 64 -8.66 -18.78 7.19
C PRO A 64 -7.24 -18.71 6.67
N TYR A 65 -6.79 -17.51 6.33
CA TYR A 65 -5.37 -17.23 6.12
C TYR A 65 -4.89 -16.18 7.12
N ARG A 66 -3.58 -16.06 7.28
CA ARG A 66 -2.98 -15.08 8.20
C ARG A 66 -2.16 -14.07 7.41
N LEU A 67 -2.47 -12.79 7.62
CA LEU A 67 -1.63 -11.71 7.13
C LEU A 67 -0.39 -11.63 8.01
N ARG A 68 0.78 -11.93 7.42
CA ARG A 68 2.09 -11.86 8.08
C ARG A 68 2.84 -10.56 7.80
N ARG A 69 2.71 -10.12 6.55
CA ARG A 69 3.25 -8.85 6.07
C ARG A 69 2.27 -8.21 5.11
N PHE A 70 2.19 -6.90 5.15
CA PHE A 70 1.31 -6.11 4.31
C PHE A 70 1.89 -4.71 4.15
N ARG A 71 1.62 -4.05 3.02
CA ARG A 71 2.03 -2.67 2.77
C ARG A 71 0.85 -1.89 2.20
N LEU A 72 0.85 -0.58 2.38
CA LEU A 72 -0.01 0.36 1.66
C LEU A 72 0.85 1.23 0.75
N ARG A 73 0.31 1.58 -0.42
CA ARG A 73 0.89 2.58 -1.31
C ARG A 73 0.12 3.88 -1.14
N LEU A 74 0.80 4.95 -0.76
CA LEU A 74 0.19 6.25 -0.47
C LEU A 74 0.41 7.17 -1.67
N PHE A 75 -0.66 7.82 -2.13
CA PHE A 75 -0.60 8.75 -3.26
C PHE A 75 -1.50 9.96 -2.99
N TYR A 76 -1.12 11.13 -3.49
CA TYR A 76 -2.03 12.26 -3.53
C TYR A 76 -3.12 12.01 -4.57
N ALA A 77 -4.26 12.69 -4.41
CA ALA A 77 -5.38 12.58 -5.36
C ALA A 77 -4.95 12.84 -6.81
N SER A 78 -4.02 13.77 -7.04
CA SER A 78 -3.48 14.11 -8.36
C SER A 78 -2.64 12.99 -9.01
N GLU A 79 -2.18 12.03 -8.21
CA GLU A 79 -1.28 10.95 -8.65
C GLU A 79 -2.03 9.62 -8.85
N ILE A 80 -3.27 9.53 -8.37
CA ILE A 80 -4.10 8.35 -8.56
C ILE A 80 -4.60 8.34 -10.00
N ARG A 81 -4.04 7.43 -10.79
CA ARG A 81 -4.57 7.08 -12.11
C ARG A 81 -5.79 6.20 -11.92
N GLN A 82 -6.82 6.40 -12.76
CA GLN A 82 -7.88 5.40 -12.88
C GLN A 82 -7.24 4.07 -13.32
N PRO A 83 -7.67 2.93 -12.76
CA PRO A 83 -7.21 1.63 -13.24
C PRO A 83 -7.46 1.56 -14.76
N ASN A 84 -6.41 1.19 -15.51
CA ASN A 84 -6.54 0.97 -16.94
C ASN A 84 -7.59 -0.14 -17.12
N SER A 85 -8.65 0.10 -17.89
CA SER A 85 -9.80 -0.83 -17.98
C SER A 85 -9.40 -2.25 -18.35
N GLU A 86 -8.28 -2.44 -19.05
CA GLU A 86 -7.73 -3.75 -19.40
C GLU A 86 -7.13 -4.54 -18.23
N ALA A 87 -6.71 -3.88 -17.14
CA ALA A 87 -6.12 -4.55 -15.98
C ALA A 87 -7.14 -5.28 -15.09
N CYS A 88 -8.45 -5.01 -15.25
CA CYS A 88 -9.52 -5.65 -14.49
C CYS A 88 -9.97 -7.02 -15.07
N LEU A 89 -9.29 -7.54 -16.10
CA LEU A 89 -9.62 -8.81 -16.76
C LEU A 89 -8.78 -10.02 -16.30
N LEU A 90 -7.97 -9.88 -15.25
CA LEU A 90 -7.24 -10.97 -14.60
C LEU A 90 -7.91 -11.37 -13.28
#